data_AF-A0A7R8WX70-F1
#
_entry.id   AF-A0A7R8WX70-F1
#
_cell.length_a   1.000
_cell.length_b   1.000
_cell.length_c   1.000
_cell.angle_alpha   90.00
_cell.angle_beta   90.00
_cell.angle_gamma   90.00
#
_symmetry.space_group_name_H-M   'P 1'
#
loop_
_entity.id
_entity.type
_entity.pdbx_description
1 polymer ?
#
loop_
_entity_poly.entity_id
_entity_poly.type
_entity_poly.pdbx_seq_one_letter_code
_entity_poly.pdbx_strand_id
1 'polypeptide(L)'
;MISGAKFETLKKTTAGIREYFNVMLASQLLYKPERDQYDKLTQGQDKPKLASEVYGAVHLVRLFTKLGHCLVYTSLDESQVAARQAEFADVLKFISKKAAHYFRTEDYVAASKDDKALVTV
;
A
#
# COMPACT_ATOMS: atom_id res chain seq x y z
N MET A 1 -11.53 13.16 -21.75
CA MET A 1 -10.06 13.23 -21.90
C MET A 1 -9.48 13.74 -20.58
N ILE A 2 -8.50 13.07 -19.99
CA ILE A 2 -7.80 13.57 -18.80
C ILE A 2 -6.83 14.66 -19.29
N SER A 3 -6.88 15.87 -18.74
CA SER A 3 -5.93 16.93 -19.14
C SER A 3 -4.51 16.50 -18.81
N GLY A 4 -3.52 16.91 -19.62
CA GLY A 4 -2.11 16.55 -19.39
C GLY A 4 -1.61 16.91 -17.98
N ALA A 5 -2.09 18.03 -17.44
CA ALA A 5 -1.80 18.42 -16.05
C ALA A 5 -2.36 17.43 -15.02
N LYS A 6 -3.58 16.91 -15.21
CA LYS A 6 -4.18 15.92 -14.31
C LYS A 6 -3.43 14.59 -14.37
N PHE A 7 -2.90 14.19 -15.52
CA PHE A 7 -2.10 12.97 -15.66
C PHE A 7 -0.77 13.07 -14.90
N GLU A 8 -0.06 14.19 -15.03
CA GLU A 8 1.20 14.39 -14.29
C GLU A 8 0.99 14.42 -12.77
N THR A 9 -0.11 15.04 -12.31
CA THR A 9 -0.48 15.01 -10.89
C THR A 9 -0.75 13.58 -10.41
N LEU A 10 -1.54 12.80 -11.15
CA LEU A 10 -1.80 11.39 -10.82
C LEU A 10 -0.53 10.54 -10.75
N LYS A 11 0.41 10.77 -11.67
CA LYS A 11 1.70 10.08 -11.69
C LYS A 11 2.52 10.38 -10.44
N LYS A 12 2.59 11.66 -10.03
CA LYS A 12 3.26 12.08 -8.79
C LYS A 12 2.59 11.47 -7.56
N THR A 13 1.26 11.51 -7.49
CA THR A 13 0.50 10.94 -6.37
C THR A 13 0.71 9.43 -6.25
N THR A 14 0.69 8.70 -7.38
CA THR A 14 0.94 7.25 -7.39
C THR A 14 2.38 6.92 -6.96
N ALA A 15 3.36 7.70 -7.42
CA ALA A 15 4.75 7.54 -6.99
C ALA A 15 4.91 7.76 -5.48
N GLY A 16 4.26 8.80 -4.93
CA GLY A 16 4.26 9.08 -3.49
C GLY A 16 3.61 7.96 -2.68
N ILE A 17 2.45 7.46 -3.12
CA ILE A 17 1.78 6.31 -2.47
C ILE A 17 2.72 5.10 -2.42
N ARG A 18 3.44 4.79 -3.51
CA ARG A 18 4.40 3.68 -3.56
C ARG A 18 5.54 3.87 -2.56
N GLU A 19 6.06 5.09 -2.43
CA GLU A 19 7.14 5.40 -1.49
C GLU A 19 6.67 5.29 -0.03
N TYR A 20 5.51 5.87 0.29
CA TYR A 20 4.88 5.69 1.60
C TYR A 20 4.64 4.21 1.92
N PHE A 21 4.18 3.44 0.93
CA PHE A 21 3.98 2.00 1.09
C PHE A 21 5.28 1.29 1.45
N ASN A 22 6.37 1.55 0.73
CA ASN A 22 7.66 0.92 0.96
C ASN A 22 8.23 1.22 2.36
N VAL A 23 8.02 2.42 2.88
CA VAL A 23 8.51 2.84 4.20
C VAL A 23 7.59 2.34 5.33
N MET A 24 6.27 2.45 5.15
CA MET A 24 5.29 2.17 6.21
C MET A 24 4.95 0.69 6.33
N LEU A 25 5.20 -0.13 5.32
CA LEU A 25 4.81 -1.54 5.33
C LEU A 25 5.41 -2.26 6.55
N ALA A 26 6.74 -2.28 6.65
CA ALA A 26 7.45 -3.00 7.72
C ALA A 26 7.10 -2.49 9.13
N SER A 27 6.79 -1.20 9.27
CA SER A 27 6.57 -0.57 10.58
C SER A 27 5.10 -0.61 11.02
N GLN A 28 4.14 -0.36 10.12
CA GLN A 28 2.75 -0.07 10.50
C GLN A 28 1.68 -0.92 9.82
N LEU A 29 1.96 -1.58 8.69
CA LEU A 29 0.93 -2.26 7.90
C LEU A 29 0.86 -3.78 8.13
N LEU A 30 1.93 -4.38 8.63
CA LEU A 30 2.02 -5.82 8.91
C LEU A 30 1.56 -6.16 10.32
N TYR A 31 0.68 -7.16 10.41
CA TYR A 31 0.34 -7.83 11.66
C TYR A 31 1.50 -8.73 12.13
N LYS A 32 1.43 -9.14 13.41
CA LYS A 32 2.48 -9.94 14.06
C LYS A 32 2.96 -11.15 13.24
N PRO A 33 2.10 -12.03 12.69
CA PRO A 33 2.56 -13.16 11.87
C PRO A 33 3.11 -12.76 10.49
N GLU A 34 2.65 -11.64 9.92
CA GLU A 34 3.13 -11.16 8.61
C GLU A 34 4.55 -10.57 8.70
N ARG A 35 4.98 -10.13 9.90
CA ARG A 35 6.34 -9.62 10.15
C ARG A 35 7.40 -10.72 10.02
N ASP A 36 7.14 -11.88 10.60
CA ASP A 36 8.07 -13.02 10.52
C ASP A 36 8.29 -13.47 9.06
N GLN A 37 7.28 -13.32 8.21
CA GLN A 37 7.41 -13.56 6.77
C GLN A 37 8.20 -12.45 6.07
N TYR A 38 7.91 -11.19 6.37
CA TYR A 38 8.65 -10.06 5.81
C TYR A 38 10.15 -10.16 6.11
N ASP A 39 10.50 -10.51 7.34
CA ASP A 39 11.89 -10.69 7.76
C ASP A 39 12.55 -11.83 6.98
N LYS A 40 11.87 -12.95 6.73
CA LYS A 40 12.40 -14.04 5.89
C LYS A 40 12.57 -13.66 4.42
N LEU A 41 11.70 -12.79 3.90
CA LEU A 41 11.77 -12.33 2.50
C LEU A 41 12.87 -11.29 2.30
N THR A 42 13.25 -10.55 3.35
CA THR A 42 14.27 -9.50 3.31
C THR A 42 15.64 -9.99 3.80
N GLN A 43 15.69 -10.92 4.75
CA GLN A 43 16.93 -11.50 5.28
C GLN A 43 17.33 -12.71 4.43
N GLY A 44 18.38 -12.56 3.62
CA GLY A 44 18.96 -13.64 2.81
C GLY A 44 18.94 -13.42 1.30
N GLN A 45 18.52 -12.25 0.82
CA GLN A 45 18.62 -11.89 -0.60
C GLN A 45 19.70 -10.82 -0.82
N ASP A 46 20.52 -11.01 -1.85
CA ASP A 46 21.54 -10.05 -2.31
C ASP A 46 20.93 -8.71 -2.76
N LYS A 47 19.63 -8.72 -3.10
CA LYS A 47 18.81 -7.54 -3.38
C LYS A 47 17.50 -7.65 -2.62
N PRO A 48 17.21 -6.79 -1.64
CA PRO A 48 15.93 -6.79 -0.95
C PRO A 48 14.82 -6.40 -1.94
N LYS A 49 13.79 -7.23 -2.06
CA LYS A 49 12.59 -6.88 -2.83
C LYS A 49 11.88 -5.70 -2.17
N LEU A 50 11.33 -4.80 -2.98
CA LEU A 50 10.52 -3.70 -2.45
C LEU A 50 9.19 -4.26 -1.94
N ALA A 51 8.68 -3.68 -0.85
CA ALA A 51 7.35 -4.03 -0.32
C ALA A 51 6.26 -3.94 -1.41
N SER A 52 6.32 -2.92 -2.27
CA SER A 52 5.41 -2.72 -3.40
C SER A 52 5.49 -3.80 -4.49
N GLU A 53 6.53 -4.64 -4.51
CA GLU A 53 6.65 -5.78 -5.43
C GLU A 53 6.16 -7.09 -4.81
N VAL A 54 6.05 -7.13 -3.49
CA VAL A 54 5.75 -8.35 -2.71
C VAL A 54 4.32 -8.36 -2.20
N TYR A 55 3.76 -7.19 -1.86
CA TYR A 55 2.44 -7.09 -1.23
C TYR A 55 1.45 -6.39 -2.16
N GLY A 56 0.27 -7.00 -2.32
CA GLY A 56 -0.78 -6.53 -3.20
C GLY A 56 -1.77 -5.53 -2.60
N ALA A 57 -2.98 -5.53 -3.17
CA ALA A 57 -4.02 -4.53 -2.92
C ALA A 57 -4.54 -4.50 -1.46
N VAL A 58 -4.51 -5.64 -0.76
CA VAL A 58 -4.95 -5.76 0.64
C VAL A 58 -4.13 -4.83 1.55
N HIS A 59 -2.81 -4.90 1.46
CA HIS A 59 -1.92 -4.06 2.26
C HIS A 59 -1.95 -2.60 1.80
N LEU A 60 -2.12 -2.37 0.50
CA LEU A 60 -2.26 -1.02 -0.04
C LEU A 60 -3.46 -0.28 0.57
N VAL A 61 -4.60 -0.94 0.77
CA VAL A 61 -5.75 -0.30 1.45
C VAL A 61 -5.45 0.03 2.92
N ARG A 62 -4.68 -0.81 3.62
CA ARG A 62 -4.25 -0.51 5.00
C ARG A 62 -3.42 0.77 5.08
N LEU A 63 -2.60 1.08 4.06
CA LEU A 63 -1.84 2.32 3.99
C LEU A 63 -2.75 3.56 4.10
N PHE A 64 -3.88 3.57 3.40
CA PHE A 64 -4.82 4.71 3.44
C PHE A 64 -5.40 4.97 4.83
N THR A 65 -5.50 3.94 5.68
CA THR A 65 -5.93 4.12 7.08
C THR A 65 -4.88 4.77 7.98
N LYS A 66 -3.59 4.71 7.59
CA LYS A 66 -2.46 5.28 8.35
C LYS A 66 -1.94 6.58 7.75
N LEU A 67 -2.13 6.80 6.45
CA LEU A 67 -1.72 8.03 5.76
C LEU A 67 -2.29 9.28 6.41
N GLY A 68 -3.50 9.22 6.98
CA GLY A 68 -4.08 10.35 7.72
C GLY A 68 -3.18 10.86 8.84
N HIS A 69 -2.46 9.96 9.54
CA HIS A 69 -1.52 10.34 10.59
C HIS A 69 -0.21 10.92 10.01
N CYS A 70 0.24 10.42 8.86
CA CYS A 70 1.44 10.93 8.19
C CYS A 70 1.25 12.34 7.62
N LEU A 71 0.05 12.67 7.16
CA LEU A 71 -0.27 13.99 6.62
C LEU A 71 -0.16 15.10 7.68
N VAL A 72 -0.39 14.78 8.97
CA VAL A 72 -0.26 15.76 10.07
C VAL A 72 1.17 16.27 10.23
N TYR A 73 2.17 15.46 9.87
CA TYR A 73 3.59 15.84 9.95
C TYR A 73 4.07 16.64 8.73
N THR A 74 3.20 16.84 7.73
CA THR A 74 3.51 17.62 6.53
C THR A 74 2.87 18.99 6.69
N SER A 75 3.63 20.06 6.48
CA SER A 75 3.11 21.44 6.49
C SER A 75 2.28 21.72 5.23
N LEU A 76 1.05 21.20 5.19
CA LEU A 76 0.07 21.44 4.13
C LEU A 76 -0.91 22.51 4.58
N ASP A 77 -1.32 23.39 3.67
CA ASP A 77 -2.45 24.28 3.89
C ASP A 77 -3.78 23.54 3.65
N GLU A 78 -4.90 24.10 4.11
CA GLU A 78 -6.23 23.50 3.96
C GLU A 78 -6.57 23.17 2.49
N SER A 79 -6.13 24.03 1.57
CA SER A 79 -6.38 23.86 0.13
C SER A 79 -5.63 22.65 -0.44
N GLN A 80 -4.35 22.45 -0.06
CA GLN A 80 -3.57 21.28 -0.46
C GLN A 80 -4.09 20.01 0.23
N VAL A 81 -4.50 20.07 1.49
CA VAL A 81 -5.10 18.92 2.19
C VAL A 81 -6.35 18.45 1.44
N ALA A 82 -7.26 19.37 1.10
CA ALA A 82 -8.47 19.05 0.37
C ALA A 82 -8.16 18.46 -1.03
N ALA A 83 -7.18 19.03 -1.74
CA ALA A 83 -6.75 18.50 -3.04
C ALA A 83 -6.19 17.07 -2.93
N ARG A 84 -5.32 16.80 -1.95
CA ARG A 84 -4.77 15.46 -1.70
C ARG A 84 -5.82 14.45 -1.29
N GLN A 85 -6.77 14.86 -0.44
CA GLN A 85 -7.91 14.02 -0.07
C GLN A 85 -8.75 13.64 -1.30
N ALA A 86 -9.02 14.58 -2.20
CA ALA A 86 -9.74 14.29 -3.43
C ALA A 86 -8.98 13.31 -4.34
N GLU A 87 -7.67 13.45 -4.47
CA GLU A 87 -6.82 12.51 -5.22
C GLU A 87 -6.86 11.09 -4.62
N PHE A 88 -6.72 10.98 -3.29
CA PHE A 88 -6.79 9.68 -2.60
C PHE A 88 -8.19 9.05 -2.70
N ALA A 89 -9.24 9.86 -2.63
CA ALA A 89 -10.61 9.39 -2.82
C ALA A 89 -10.83 8.83 -4.24
N ASP A 90 -10.27 9.46 -5.27
CA ASP A 90 -10.33 8.96 -6.64
C ASP A 90 -9.62 7.60 -6.79
N VAL A 91 -8.45 7.42 -6.16
CA VAL A 91 -7.71 6.13 -6.14
C VAL A 91 -8.51 5.05 -5.41
N LEU A 92 -9.03 5.36 -4.22
CA LEU A 92 -9.85 4.42 -3.45
C LEU A 92 -11.13 4.03 -4.20
N LYS A 93 -11.76 4.98 -4.89
CA LYS A 93 -12.93 4.72 -5.74
C LYS A 93 -12.59 3.79 -6.91
N PHE A 94 -11.39 3.92 -7.49
CA PHE A 94 -10.90 2.97 -8.51
C PHE A 94 -10.73 1.56 -7.93
N ILE A 95 -10.08 1.44 -6.77
CA ILE A 95 -9.87 0.15 -6.09
C ILE A 95 -11.23 -0.48 -5.75
N SER A 96 -12.16 0.30 -5.20
CA SER A 96 -13.52 -0.14 -4.85
C SER A 96 -14.29 -0.68 -6.06
N LYS A 97 -14.23 0.00 -7.21
CA LYS A 97 -14.85 -0.48 -8.46
C LYS A 97 -14.28 -1.81 -8.96
N LYS A 98 -13.03 -2.11 -8.61
CA LYS A 98 -12.33 -3.33 -8.99
C LYS A 98 -12.14 -4.28 -7.80
N ALA A 99 -12.89 -4.07 -6.73
CA ALA A 99 -12.72 -4.81 -5.48
C ALA A 99 -12.86 -6.32 -5.67
N ALA A 100 -13.83 -6.76 -6.48
CA ALA A 100 -14.03 -8.19 -6.77
C ALA A 100 -12.82 -8.86 -7.46
N HIS A 101 -11.97 -8.08 -8.14
CA HIS A 101 -10.76 -8.59 -8.77
C HIS A 101 -9.55 -8.51 -7.84
N TYR A 102 -9.45 -7.45 -7.03
CA TYR A 102 -8.31 -7.19 -6.16
C TYR A 102 -8.40 -7.82 -4.76
N PHE A 103 -9.59 -8.20 -4.31
CA PHE A 103 -9.81 -8.80 -3.00
C PHE A 103 -10.48 -10.16 -3.17
N ARG A 104 -9.70 -11.19 -3.48
CA ARG A 104 -10.20 -12.56 -3.57
C ARG A 104 -9.76 -13.32 -2.33
N THR A 105 -10.68 -14.09 -1.75
CA THR A 105 -10.37 -14.94 -0.59
C THR A 105 -9.40 -16.06 -0.95
N GLU A 106 -9.31 -16.42 -2.23
CA GLU A 106 -8.35 -17.37 -2.78
C GLU A 106 -6.89 -16.91 -2.64
N ASP A 107 -6.65 -15.60 -2.52
CA ASP A 107 -5.31 -15.04 -2.32
C ASP A 107 -4.86 -15.18 -0.85
N TYR A 108 -5.72 -15.69 0.05
CA TYR A 108 -5.39 -15.92 1.45
C TYR A 108 -4.98 -17.36 1.68
N VAL A 109 -3.74 -17.57 2.12
CA VAL A 109 -3.25 -18.87 2.57
C VAL A 109 -3.47 -19.00 4.08
N ALA A 110 -4.04 -20.12 4.51
CA ALA A 110 -4.18 -20.42 5.93
C ALA A 110 -2.78 -20.54 6.57
N ALA A 111 -2.56 -19.86 7.69
CA ALA A 111 -1.34 -19.99 8.46
C ALA A 111 -1.25 -21.41 9.05
N SER A 112 -0.56 -22.31 8.37
CA SER A 112 -0.27 -23.66 8.88
C SER A 112 0.81 -23.58 9.96
N LYS A 113 0.65 -24.35 11.05
CA LYS A 113 1.62 -24.41 12.16
C LYS A 113 2.96 -25.06 11.77
N ASP A 114 2.96 -25.88 10.72
CA ASP A 114 4.15 -26.61 10.27
C ASP A 114 4.75 -26.06 8.98
N ASP A 115 3.98 -25.29 8.22
CA ASP A 115 4.44 -24.82 6.93
C ASP A 115 4.91 -23.38 6.99
N LYS A 116 6.17 -23.21 6.59
CA LYS A 116 6.81 -21.96 6.19
C LYS A 116 6.18 -21.46 4.88
N ALA A 117 4.87 -21.60 4.73
CA ALA A 117 4.09 -21.11 3.63
C ALA A 117 3.91 -19.61 3.85
N LEU A 118 4.76 -18.86 3.16
CA LEU A 118 4.48 -17.55 2.61
C LEU A 118 2.99 -17.19 2.69
N VAL A 119 2.61 -16.38 3.69
CA VAL A 119 1.33 -15.67 3.70
C VAL A 119 1.45 -14.53 2.69
N THR A 120 1.66 -14.86 1.42
CA THR A 120 1.79 -13.86 0.37
C THR A 120 0.40 -13.47 -0.09
N VAL A 121 0.18 -12.17 -0.15
CA VAL A 121 -0.78 -11.49 -1.03
C VAL A 121 -0.05 -11.16 -2.31
#